data_AF-A0A395UTN1-F1
#
_entry.id   AF-A0A395UTN1-F1
#
_cell.length_a   1.000
_cell.length_b   1.000
_cell.length_c   1.000
_cell.angle_alpha   90.00
_cell.angle_beta   90.00
_cell.angle_gamma   90.00
#
_symmetry.space_group_name_H-M   'P 1'
#
loop_
_entity.id
_entity.type
_entity.pdbx_description
1 polymer ?
#
loop_
_entity_poly.entity_id
_entity_poly.type
_entity_poly.pdbx_seq_one_letter_code
_entity_poly.pdbx_strand_id
1 'polypeptide(L)'
;MQETTQLNTLTNIVFVLTDVLETNLLEMQQQYKKEGFELRHDSKRNFNTAIAAIKRLKSDVNHCSESTQENFGNDSDMVNAMLLTLIDRCGDDDNLAYKMYEYIKSFPSKLNLDLDLDNAFSHLFKKEKL
;
A
#
# COMPACT_ATOMS: atom_id res chain seq x y z
N MET A 1 5.23 2.27 -26.05
CA MET A 1 5.32 2.22 -24.58
C MET A 1 6.68 2.76 -24.23
N GLN A 2 6.77 3.90 -23.53
CA GLN A 2 8.05 4.39 -23.02
C GLN A 2 8.54 3.34 -22.01
N GLU A 3 9.77 2.86 -22.16
CA GLU A 3 10.33 1.86 -21.24
C GLU A 3 10.24 2.39 -19.81
N THR A 4 9.45 1.71 -18.97
CA THR A 4 9.33 2.05 -17.55
C THR A 4 10.68 1.78 -16.89
N THR A 5 11.35 2.83 -16.42
CA THR A 5 12.60 2.68 -15.66
C THR A 5 12.29 2.25 -14.22
N GLN A 6 13.25 1.60 -13.56
CA GLN A 6 13.14 1.24 -12.13
C GLN A 6 12.83 2.48 -11.26
N LEU A 7 13.39 3.64 -11.62
CA LEU A 7 13.10 4.91 -10.95
C LEU A 7 11.62 5.29 -11.08
N ASN A 8 11.04 5.23 -12.29
CA ASN A 8 9.63 5.55 -12.51
C ASN A 8 8.72 4.63 -11.70
N THR A 9 9.03 3.33 -11.64
CA THR A 9 8.28 2.38 -10.80
C THR A 9 8.33 2.77 -9.32
N LEU A 10 9.53 3.06 -8.80
CA LEU A 10 9.70 3.46 -7.40
C LEU A 10 8.98 4.77 -7.08
N THR A 11 9.10 5.76 -7.95
CA THR A 11 8.39 7.04 -7.80
C THR A 11 6.88 6.83 -7.78
N ASN A 12 6.32 6.09 -8.74
CA ASN A 12 4.88 5.84 -8.82
C ASN A 12 4.38 5.11 -7.56
N ILE A 13 5.11 4.10 -7.09
CA ILE A 13 4.76 3.37 -5.86
C ILE A 13 4.71 4.31 -4.66
N VAL A 14 5.67 5.23 -4.51
CA VAL A 14 5.67 6.16 -3.37
C VAL A 14 4.43 7.07 -3.38
N PHE A 15 4.08 7.63 -4.55
CA PHE A 15 2.90 8.49 -4.65
C PHE A 15 1.59 7.72 -4.41
N VAL A 16 1.47 6.53 -5.02
CA VAL A 16 0.32 5.64 -4.84
C VAL A 16 0.16 5.24 -3.36
N LEU A 17 1.24 4.78 -2.71
CA LEU A 17 1.19 4.40 -1.30
C LEU A 17 0.92 5.59 -0.38
N THR A 18 1.33 6.80 -0.75
CA THR A 18 1.03 8.02 0.01
C THR A 18 -0.46 8.33 0.00
N ASP A 19 -1.12 8.17 -1.16
CA ASP A 19 -2.56 8.34 -1.30
C ASP A 19 -3.34 7.25 -0.55
N VAL A 20 -2.94 5.98 -0.72
CA VAL A 20 -3.50 4.83 0.01
C VAL A 20 -3.41 5.05 1.53
N LEU A 21 -2.27 5.53 2.02
CA LEU A 21 -2.10 5.83 3.44
C LEU A 21 -3.00 6.98 3.90
N GLU A 22 -3.13 8.06 3.12
CA GLU A 22 -4.06 9.15 3.43
C GLU A 22 -5.48 8.62 3.59
N THR A 23 -5.96 7.86 2.61
CA THR A 23 -7.30 7.27 2.57
C THR A 23 -7.53 6.39 3.80
N ASN A 24 -6.60 5.48 4.11
CA ASN A 24 -6.75 4.56 5.24
C ASN A 24 -6.66 5.27 6.60
N LEU A 25 -5.87 6.35 6.73
CA LEU A 25 -5.84 7.16 7.95
C LEU A 25 -7.16 7.89 8.18
N LEU A 26 -7.73 8.47 7.12
CA LEU A 26 -9.03 9.15 7.20
C LEU A 26 -10.16 8.17 7.53
N GLU A 27 -10.16 6.99 6.91
CA GLU A 27 -11.12 5.93 7.19
C GLU A 27 -11.00 5.45 8.64
N MET A 28 -9.79 5.18 9.13
CA MET A 28 -9.53 4.82 10.52
C MET A 28 -10.09 5.87 11.49
N GLN A 29 -9.88 7.16 11.22
CA GLN A 29 -10.42 8.24 12.05
C GLN A 29 -11.96 8.25 12.07
N GLN A 30 -12.59 8.00 10.92
CA GLN A 30 -14.04 7.90 10.81
C GLN A 30 -14.58 6.70 11.59
N GLN A 31 -13.94 5.53 11.48
CA GLN A 31 -14.32 4.33 12.21
C GLN A 31 -14.16 4.50 13.72
N TYR A 32 -13.05 5.08 14.20
CA TYR A 32 -12.90 5.39 15.64
C TYR A 32 -14.04 6.25 16.14
N LYS A 33 -14.39 7.32 15.41
CA LYS A 33 -15.48 8.22 15.79
C LYS A 33 -16.83 7.50 15.81
N LYS A 34 -17.08 6.62 14.84
CA LYS A 34 -18.30 5.80 14.76
C LYS A 34 -18.44 4.86 15.95
N GLU A 35 -17.33 4.27 16.40
CA GLU A 35 -17.27 3.39 17.56
C GLU A 35 -17.18 4.14 18.90
N GLY A 36 -17.29 5.48 18.89
CA GLY A 36 -17.29 6.30 20.11
C GLY A 36 -15.90 6.52 20.74
N PHE A 37 -14.83 6.27 19.99
CA PHE A 37 -13.46 6.49 20.42
C PHE A 37 -12.90 7.79 19.85
N GLU A 38 -11.97 8.40 20.60
CA GLU A 38 -11.16 9.52 20.14
C GLU A 38 -9.69 9.27 20.48
N LEU A 39 -8.79 9.72 19.59
CA LEU A 39 -7.36 9.73 19.85
C LEU A 39 -7.04 10.62 21.05
N ARG A 40 -6.14 10.15 21.93
CA ARG A 40 -5.59 10.96 23.02
C ARG A 40 -4.91 12.21 22.46
N HIS A 41 -4.84 13.28 23.26
CA HIS A 41 -4.34 14.59 22.82
C HIS A 41 -3.01 14.53 22.04
N ASP A 42 -1.99 13.86 22.58
CA ASP A 42 -0.67 13.79 21.93
C ASP A 42 -0.69 12.92 20.68
N SER A 43 -1.43 11.81 20.70
CA SER A 43 -1.65 10.95 19.52
C SER A 43 -2.39 11.70 18.41
N LYS A 44 -3.41 12.49 18.77
CA LYS A 44 -4.17 13.34 17.84
C LYS A 44 -3.28 14.41 17.22
N ARG A 45 -2.39 15.02 18.01
CA ARG A 45 -1.40 15.98 17.50
C ARG A 45 -0.48 15.30 16.46
N ASN A 46 0.10 14.15 16.80
CA ASN A 46 0.98 13.42 15.88
C ASN A 46 0.25 12.99 14.60
N PHE A 47 -0.97 12.50 14.75
CA PHE A 47 -1.84 12.11 13.63
C PHE A 47 -2.11 13.29 12.69
N ASN A 48 -2.49 14.45 13.23
CA ASN A 48 -2.72 15.66 12.43
C ASN A 48 -1.45 16.15 11.73
N THR A 49 -0.30 16.07 12.41
CA THR A 49 1.00 16.39 11.80
C THR A 49 1.33 15.46 10.64
N ALA A 50 1.10 14.15 10.79
CA ALA A 50 1.32 13.15 9.74
C ALA A 50 0.42 13.40 8.52
N ILE A 51 -0.89 13.59 8.71
CA ILE A 51 -1.82 13.91 7.62
C ILE A 51 -1.41 15.19 6.90
N ALA A 52 -1.01 16.23 7.64
CA ALA A 52 -0.58 17.48 7.02
C ALA A 52 0.71 17.33 6.20
N ALA A 53 1.61 16.41 6.56
CA ALA A 53 2.81 16.10 5.78
C ALA A 53 2.47 15.26 4.54
N ILE A 54 1.62 14.25 4.68
CA ILE A 54 1.13 13.40 3.58
C ILE A 54 0.43 14.24 2.50
N LYS A 55 -0.48 15.13 2.90
CA LYS A 55 -1.16 16.06 1.97
C LYS A 55 -0.20 16.94 1.20
N ARG A 56 0.89 17.38 1.84
CA ARG A 56 1.94 18.16 1.17
C ARG A 56 2.72 17.33 0.16
N LEU A 57 3.11 16.11 0.51
CA LEU A 57 3.77 15.20 -0.43
C LEU A 57 2.90 14.91 -1.66
N LYS A 58 1.61 14.64 -1.46
CA LYS A 58 0.65 14.40 -2.54
C LYS A 58 0.38 15.65 -3.40
N SER A 59 0.55 16.85 -2.84
CA SER A 59 0.24 18.09 -3.56
C SER A 59 1.06 18.30 -4.84
N ASP A 60 2.20 17.63 -4.98
CA ASP A 60 3.00 17.64 -6.21
C ASP A 60 2.21 17.08 -7.40
N VAL A 61 1.36 16.07 -7.18
CA VAL A 61 0.49 15.47 -8.21
C VAL A 61 -0.50 16.49 -8.77
N ASN A 62 -0.93 17.47 -7.98
CA ASN A 62 -1.87 18.52 -8.42
C ASN A 62 -1.28 19.43 -9.51
N HIS A 63 0.04 19.43 -9.69
CA HIS A 63 0.73 20.18 -10.74
C HIS A 63 0.83 19.39 -12.06
N CYS A 64 0.38 18.13 -12.09
CA CYS A 64 0.31 17.32 -13.30
C CYS A 64 -0.98 17.59 -14.09
N SER A 65 -1.06 17.06 -15.32
CA SER A 65 -2.30 17.14 -16.12
C SER A 65 -3.46 16.42 -15.43
N GLU A 66 -4.70 16.83 -15.72
CA GLU A 66 -5.91 16.17 -15.18
C GLU A 66 -5.92 14.66 -15.43
N SER A 67 -5.56 14.24 -16.65
CA SER A 67 -5.44 12.81 -17.00
C SER A 67 -4.41 12.06 -16.16
N THR A 68 -3.31 12.72 -15.77
CA THR A 68 -2.27 12.12 -14.94
C THR A 68 -2.76 12.00 -13.50
N GLN A 69 -3.45 13.02 -12.99
CA GLN A 69 -4.05 13.00 -11.66
C GLN A 69 -5.10 11.88 -11.55
N GLU A 70 -5.95 11.72 -12.57
CA GLU A 70 -6.95 10.65 -12.62
C GLU A 70 -6.31 9.26 -12.65
N ASN A 71 -5.24 9.08 -13.44
CA ASN A 71 -4.50 7.81 -13.45
C ASN A 71 -3.90 7.48 -12.08
N PHE A 72 -3.31 8.47 -11.39
CA PHE A 72 -2.80 8.27 -10.03
C PHE A 72 -3.90 7.90 -9.03
N GLY A 73 -5.06 8.55 -9.11
CA GLY A 73 -6.22 8.20 -8.29
C GLY A 73 -6.67 6.76 -8.54
N ASN A 74 -6.84 6.38 -9.81
CA ASN A 74 -7.25 5.03 -10.21
C ASN A 74 -6.25 3.96 -9.75
N ASP A 75 -4.95 4.21 -9.90
CA ASP A 75 -3.91 3.29 -9.44
C ASP A 75 -3.93 3.14 -7.91
N SER A 76 -4.18 4.23 -7.18
CA SER A 76 -4.27 4.24 -5.72
C SER A 76 -5.48 3.47 -5.21
N ASP A 77 -6.65 3.68 -5.81
CA ASP A 77 -7.87 2.94 -5.51
C ASP A 77 -7.70 1.44 -5.80
N MET A 78 -7.09 1.10 -6.95
CA MET A 78 -6.82 -0.30 -7.31
C MET A 78 -5.88 -0.97 -6.30
N VAL A 79 -4.78 -0.31 -5.91
CA VAL A 79 -3.83 -0.84 -4.92
C VAL A 79 -4.50 -1.00 -3.56
N ASN A 80 -5.27 -0.02 -3.09
CA ASN A 80 -5.98 -0.13 -1.82
C ASN A 80 -7.00 -1.28 -1.83
N ALA A 81 -7.75 -1.44 -2.93
CA ALA A 81 -8.69 -2.55 -3.09
C ALA A 81 -8.00 -3.92 -3.04
N MET A 82 -6.83 -4.07 -3.67
CA MET A 82 -6.05 -5.29 -3.60
C MET A 82 -5.58 -5.59 -2.16
N LEU A 83 -5.08 -4.58 -1.45
CA LEU A 83 -4.63 -4.73 -0.06
C LEU A 83 -5.78 -5.14 0.87
N LEU A 84 -6.91 -4.42 0.80
CA LEU A 84 -8.09 -4.72 1.61
C LEU A 84 -8.66 -6.10 1.31
N THR A 85 -8.69 -6.50 0.03
CA THR A 85 -9.13 -7.84 -0.37
C THR A 85 -8.20 -8.91 0.19
N LEU A 86 -6.88 -8.71 0.12
CA LEU A 86 -5.91 -9.66 0.66
C LEU A 86 -6.11 -9.84 2.18
N ILE A 87 -6.26 -8.73 2.91
CA ILE A 87 -6.52 -8.74 4.36
C ILE A 87 -7.84 -9.46 4.67
N ASP A 88 -8.92 -9.11 3.98
CA ASP A 88 -10.26 -9.67 4.19
C ASP A 88 -10.37 -11.16 3.81
N ARG A 89 -9.57 -11.64 2.86
CA ARG A 89 -9.57 -13.05 2.45
C ARG A 89 -8.60 -13.93 3.24
N CYS A 90 -7.49 -13.36 3.73
CA CYS A 90 -6.50 -14.14 4.48
C CYS A 90 -6.72 -14.08 6.00
N GLY A 91 -7.20 -12.95 6.54
CA GLY A 91 -7.24 -12.73 7.98
C GLY A 91 -5.87 -12.99 8.61
N ASP A 92 -5.85 -13.86 9.62
CA ASP A 92 -4.63 -14.29 10.33
C ASP A 92 -4.01 -15.60 9.77
N ASP A 93 -4.49 -16.11 8.62
CA ASP A 93 -3.94 -17.32 7.99
C ASP A 93 -2.76 -16.97 7.07
N ASP A 94 -1.57 -16.90 7.66
CA ASP A 94 -0.33 -16.64 6.94
C ASP A 94 -0.03 -17.67 5.84
N ASN A 95 -0.48 -18.93 5.98
CA ASN A 95 -0.27 -19.96 4.95
C ASN A 95 -1.14 -19.68 3.72
N LEU A 96 -2.36 -19.19 3.92
CA LEU A 96 -3.22 -18.77 2.82
C LEU A 96 -2.66 -17.52 2.13
N ALA A 97 -2.18 -16.53 2.90
CA ALA A 97 -1.52 -15.35 2.34
C ALA A 97 -0.30 -15.74 1.49
N TYR A 98 0.52 -16.67 1.96
CA TYR A 98 1.66 -17.19 1.20
C TYR A 98 1.23 -17.91 -0.08
N LYS A 99 0.16 -18.73 -0.04
CA LYS A 99 -0.37 -19.38 -1.25
C LYS A 99 -0.86 -18.37 -2.29
N MET A 100 -1.51 -17.29 -1.86
CA MET A 100 -1.94 -16.22 -2.77
C MET A 100 -0.73 -15.48 -3.37
N TYR A 101 0.29 -15.20 -2.55
CA TYR A 101 1.55 -14.61 -3.02
C TYR A 101 2.21 -15.51 -4.08
N GLU A 102 2.37 -16.80 -3.83
CA GLU A 102 2.94 -17.75 -4.78
C GLU A 102 2.10 -17.88 -6.05
N TYR A 103 0.76 -17.85 -5.93
CA TYR A 103 -0.13 -17.83 -7.08
C TYR A 103 0.13 -16.61 -7.98
N ILE A 104 0.27 -15.41 -7.40
CA ILE A 104 0.61 -14.20 -8.16
C ILE A 104 2.03 -14.30 -8.76
N LYS A 105 2.99 -14.84 -8.02
CA LYS A 105 4.38 -15.03 -8.46
C LYS A 105 4.49 -16.05 -9.61
N SER A 106 3.52 -16.96 -9.75
CA SER A 106 3.49 -17.96 -10.82
C SER A 106 3.26 -17.37 -12.23
N PHE A 107 2.74 -16.13 -12.33
CA PHE A 107 2.57 -15.46 -13.61
C PHE A 107 3.92 -14.95 -14.15
N PRO A 108 4.14 -14.99 -15.48
CA PRO A 108 5.41 -14.56 -16.06
C PRO A 108 5.65 -13.06 -15.81
N SER A 109 6.89 -12.73 -15.46
CA SER A 109 7.29 -11.34 -15.21
C SER A 109 7.11 -10.49 -16.47
N LYS A 110 6.47 -9.32 -16.30
CA LYS A 110 6.27 -8.33 -17.38
C LYS A 110 7.26 -7.17 -17.31
N LEU A 111 7.77 -6.89 -16.11
CA LEU A 111 8.64 -5.75 -15.82
C LEU A 111 10.05 -6.16 -15.39
N ASN A 112 10.30 -7.46 -15.25
CA ASN A 112 11.59 -8.01 -14.79
C ASN A 112 12.07 -7.39 -13.48
N LEU A 113 11.13 -7.13 -12.56
CA LEU A 113 11.45 -6.66 -11.22
C LEU A 113 12.22 -7.75 -10.46
N ASP A 114 13.17 -7.32 -9.64
CA ASP A 114 13.82 -8.20 -8.67
C ASP A 114 12.86 -8.44 -7.49
N LEU A 115 12.39 -9.68 -7.34
CA LEU A 115 11.34 -10.07 -6.40
C LEU A 115 11.86 -11.05 -5.33
N ASP A 116 13.07 -10.82 -4.80
CA ASP A 116 13.59 -11.54 -3.63
C ASP A 116 12.88 -11.12 -2.33
N LEU A 117 11.58 -11.41 -2.28
CA LEU A 117 10.66 -11.04 -1.19
C LEU A 117 10.28 -12.25 -0.32
N ASP A 118 10.81 -13.43 -0.59
CA ASP A 118 10.48 -14.67 0.13
C ASP A 118 10.85 -14.58 1.63
N ASN A 119 11.81 -13.71 1.96
CA ASN A 119 12.18 -13.39 3.33
C ASN A 119 10.99 -12.84 4.15
N ALA A 120 9.99 -12.21 3.52
CA ALA A 120 8.77 -11.74 4.18
C ALA A 120 7.92 -12.89 4.74
N PHE A 121 8.09 -14.11 4.22
CA PHE A 121 7.40 -15.33 4.67
C PHE A 121 8.34 -16.32 5.37
N SER A 122 9.56 -15.88 5.70
CA SER A 122 10.59 -16.75 6.30
C SER A 122 10.14 -17.45 7.59
N HIS A 123 9.22 -16.86 8.35
CA HIS A 123 8.66 -17.42 9.58
C HIS A 123 7.79 -18.66 9.35
N LEU A 124 7.29 -18.89 8.12
CA LEU A 124 6.51 -20.06 7.76
C LEU A 124 7.36 -21.30 7.50
N PHE A 125 8.64 -21.12 7.18
CA PHE A 125 9.54 -22.21 6.85
C PHE A 125 10.36 -22.62 8.05
N LYS A 126 10.38 -23.92 8.34
CA LYS A 126 11.34 -24.47 9.30
C LYS A 126 12.66 -24.69 8.56
N LYS A 127 13.76 -24.15 9.09
CA LYS A 127 15.11 -24.57 8.67
C LYS A 127 15.25 -26.06 8.99
N GLU A 128 15.28 -26.91 7.97
CA GLU A 128 15.80 -28.27 8.15
C GLU A 128 17.27 -28.14 8.55
N LYS A 129 17.63 -28.69 9.70
CA LYS A 129 19.04 -28.87 10.05
C LYS A 129 19.58 -29.94 9.11
N LEU A 130 20.43 -29.53 8.17
CA LEU A 130 21.33 -30.41 7.42
C LEU A 130 22.24 -31.18 8.38
#